data_AF-A0A151S2I2-F1
#
_entry.id   AF-A0A151S2I2-F1
#
_cell.length_a   1.000
_cell.length_b   1.000
_cell.length_c   1.000
_cell.angle_alpha   90.00
_cell.angle_beta   90.00
_cell.angle_gamma   90.00
#
_symmetry.space_group_name_H-M   'P 1'
#
loop_
_entity.id
_entity.type
_entity.pdbx_description
1 polymer ?
#
loop_
_entity_poly.entity_id
_entity_poly.type
_entity_poly.pdbx_seq_one_letter_code
_entity_poly.pdbx_strand_id
1 'polypeptide(L)'
;MHVQIYVDDIVFGSTNVSLCKEFAKAMQGEFEMLMMGELTFFLGLQIKQMNDGIFISQSKYCNELLKKFGMEGCKEAATPISNTCNLDLDEKGIAVDNSKYRGIIGSLLYLTASRPDIMFAVCLCANPKESHMKCVKRILKYLKGTTNVGLWYPKGVSLSLIGYLDSDYAGCRLDRKSTSGTCHLLGSALVSWHSKKQACVALSTTEAKYIAAGSCCAQILWMKQQLRDYGTELNKIPLRCDNTSAINLTKNPILHSRTKYIKIRHHFLRDHV
;
A
#
# COMPACT_ATOMS: atom_id res chain seq x y z
N MET A 1 3.34 -13.01 -24.04
CA MET A 1 1.96 -12.67 -23.64
C MET A 1 1.82 -12.92 -22.16
N HIS A 2 1.15 -12.04 -21.45
CA HIS A 2 0.79 -12.22 -20.05
C HIS A 2 -0.73 -12.33 -19.95
N VAL A 3 -1.19 -13.28 -19.14
CA VAL A 3 -2.61 -13.54 -18.90
C VAL A 3 -2.80 -13.62 -17.39
N GLN A 4 -3.82 -12.92 -16.91
CA GLN A 4 -4.24 -12.91 -15.51
C GLN A 4 -5.73 -13.22 -15.48
N ILE A 5 -6.09 -14.21 -14.67
CA ILE A 5 -7.47 -14.67 -14.52
C ILE A 5 -7.92 -14.27 -13.12
N TYR A 6 -9.10 -13.67 -13.04
CA TYR A 6 -9.76 -13.33 -11.79
C TYR A 6 -11.22 -13.75 -11.86
N VAL A 7 -11.56 -14.85 -11.19
CA VAL A 7 -12.90 -15.46 -11.27
C VAL A 7 -13.28 -15.66 -12.75
N ASP A 8 -14.27 -14.93 -13.25
CA ASP A 8 -14.77 -15.03 -14.63
C ASP A 8 -14.12 -14.02 -15.59
N ASP A 9 -13.31 -13.08 -15.08
CA ASP A 9 -12.64 -12.05 -15.86
C ASP A 9 -11.23 -12.48 -16.27
N ILE A 10 -10.87 -12.24 -17.53
CA ILE A 10 -9.53 -12.48 -18.06
C ILE A 10 -8.93 -11.17 -18.55
N VAL A 11 -7.82 -10.78 -17.92
CA VAL A 11 -6.98 -9.65 -18.36
C VAL A 11 -5.76 -10.23 -19.05
N PHE A 12 -5.50 -9.79 -20.28
CA PHE A 12 -4.32 -10.23 -21.01
C PHE A 12 -3.68 -9.09 -21.79
N GLY A 13 -2.38 -9.22 -22.04
CA GLY A 13 -1.59 -8.21 -22.73
C GLY A 13 -0.33 -8.78 -23.38
N SER A 14 0.10 -8.13 -24.46
CA SER A 14 1.30 -8.48 -25.20
C SER A 14 1.87 -7.27 -25.91
N THR A 15 3.19 -7.25 -26.14
CA THR A 15 3.83 -6.30 -27.05
C THR A 15 3.54 -6.60 -28.52
N ASN A 16 3.05 -7.81 -28.83
CA ASN A 16 2.58 -8.21 -30.14
C ASN A 16 1.04 -8.22 -30.19
N VAL A 17 0.45 -7.29 -30.95
CA VAL A 17 -1.00 -7.13 -31.12
C VAL A 17 -1.64 -8.33 -31.83
N SER A 18 -0.94 -9.00 -32.75
CA SER A 18 -1.50 -10.19 -33.43
C SER A 18 -1.76 -11.30 -32.43
N LEU A 19 -0.84 -11.50 -31.49
CA LEU A 19 -0.95 -12.50 -30.44
C LEU A 19 -2.16 -12.26 -29.53
N CYS A 20 -2.47 -10.99 -29.22
CA CYS A 20 -3.69 -10.64 -28.48
C CYS A 20 -4.96 -10.99 -29.27
N LYS A 21 -4.99 -10.76 -30.59
CA LYS A 21 -6.13 -11.07 -31.45
C LYS A 21 -6.33 -12.59 -31.60
N GLU A 22 -5.25 -13.33 -31.78
CA GLU A 22 -5.26 -14.79 -31.85
C GLU A 22 -5.74 -15.40 -30.54
N PHE A 23 -5.22 -14.93 -29.41
CA PHE A 23 -5.65 -15.38 -28.09
C PHE A 23 -7.13 -15.09 -27.86
N ALA A 24 -7.61 -13.87 -28.15
CA ALA A 24 -9.02 -13.54 -28.03
C ALA A 24 -9.91 -14.48 -28.86
N LYS A 25 -9.54 -14.73 -30.12
CA LYS A 25 -10.29 -15.63 -31.01
C LYS A 25 -10.32 -17.07 -30.49
N ALA A 26 -9.20 -17.57 -29.97
CA ALA A 26 -9.12 -18.91 -29.38
C ALA A 26 -10.05 -19.02 -28.17
N MET A 27 -9.99 -18.06 -27.25
CA MET A 27 -10.82 -18.07 -26.04
C MET A 27 -12.32 -17.96 -26.35
N GLN A 28 -12.71 -17.16 -27.34
CA GLN A 28 -14.10 -17.06 -27.79
C GLN A 28 -14.61 -18.31 -28.53
N GLY A 29 -13.70 -19.10 -29.10
CA GLY A 29 -14.06 -20.37 -29.75
C GLY A 29 -14.30 -21.50 -28.75
N GLU A 30 -13.58 -21.50 -27.64
CA GLU A 30 -13.67 -22.53 -26.60
C GLU A 30 -14.68 -22.20 -25.49
N PHE A 31 -14.89 -20.91 -25.20
CA PHE A 31 -15.72 -20.46 -24.08
C PHE A 31 -16.75 -19.41 -24.53
N GLU A 32 -17.92 -19.40 -23.88
CA GLU A 32 -18.93 -18.36 -24.05
C GLU A 32 -18.46 -17.04 -23.40
N MET A 33 -17.58 -16.31 -24.08
CA MET A 33 -17.04 -15.05 -23.59
C MET A 33 -16.91 -13.99 -24.68
N LEU A 34 -16.88 -12.73 -24.24
CA LEU A 34 -16.81 -11.56 -25.11
C LEU A 34 -15.52 -10.77 -24.88
N MET A 35 -14.87 -10.36 -25.96
CA MET A 35 -13.74 -9.45 -25.89
C MET A 35 -14.23 -8.03 -25.59
N MET A 36 -13.90 -7.50 -24.41
CA MET A 36 -14.35 -6.19 -23.94
C MET A 36 -13.48 -5.02 -24.42
N GLY A 37 -12.48 -5.28 -25.26
CA GLY A 37 -11.57 -4.26 -25.79
C GLY A 37 -10.48 -3.85 -24.79
N GLU A 38 -10.07 -2.59 -24.85
CA GLU A 38 -9.03 -2.06 -23.99
C GLU A 38 -9.49 -1.99 -22.52
N LEU A 39 -8.61 -2.39 -21.59
CA LEU A 39 -8.93 -2.40 -20.17
C LEU A 39 -9.12 -0.98 -19.63
N THR A 40 -10.38 -0.61 -19.38
CA THR A 40 -10.78 0.70 -18.86
C THR A 40 -11.28 0.65 -17.41
N PHE A 41 -11.70 -0.53 -16.95
CA PHE A 41 -12.18 -0.75 -15.59
C PHE A 41 -11.89 -2.19 -15.14
N PHE A 42 -11.41 -2.36 -13.91
CA PHE A 42 -11.15 -3.68 -13.32
C PHE A 42 -11.24 -3.63 -11.79
N LEU A 43 -12.07 -4.47 -11.18
CA LEU A 43 -12.22 -4.57 -9.71
C LEU A 43 -12.45 -3.23 -8.98
N GLY A 44 -13.18 -2.31 -9.61
CA GLY A 44 -13.45 -0.98 -9.06
C GLY A 44 -12.40 0.07 -9.37
N LEU A 45 -11.31 -0.29 -10.05
CA LEU A 45 -10.26 0.60 -10.52
C LEU A 45 -10.60 1.11 -11.91
N GLN A 46 -10.50 2.42 -12.11
CA GLN A 46 -10.59 3.09 -13.40
C GLN A 46 -9.19 3.18 -14.00
N ILE A 47 -9.05 2.70 -15.23
CA ILE A 47 -7.76 2.58 -15.93
C ILE A 47 -7.83 3.44 -17.18
N LYS A 48 -6.86 4.34 -17.34
CA LYS A 48 -6.67 5.13 -18.56
C LYS A 48 -5.31 4.76 -19.15
N GLN A 49 -5.33 4.12 -20.30
CA GLN A 49 -4.13 3.79 -21.05
C GLN A 49 -3.83 4.95 -22.01
N MET A 50 -2.60 5.44 -21.96
CA MET A 50 -2.12 6.60 -22.72
C MET A 50 -0.82 6.22 -23.42
N ASN A 51 -0.41 7.02 -24.40
CA ASN A 51 0.80 6.74 -25.18
C ASN A 51 2.08 6.72 -24.33
N ASP A 52 2.08 7.49 -23.24
CA ASP A 52 3.19 7.73 -22.31
C ASP A 52 3.07 6.96 -20.99
N GLY A 53 1.97 6.25 -20.74
CA GLY A 53 1.79 5.47 -19.51
C GLY A 53 0.36 5.03 -19.23
N ILE A 54 0.15 4.44 -18.06
CA ILE A 54 -1.15 4.00 -17.57
C ILE A 54 -1.47 4.77 -16.29
N PHE A 55 -2.68 5.32 -16.21
CA PHE A 55 -3.18 5.98 -15.01
C PHE A 55 -4.28 5.13 -14.38
N ILE A 56 -4.12 4.80 -13.09
CA ILE A 56 -5.08 4.01 -12.31
C ILE A 56 -5.68 4.88 -11.21
N SER A 57 -6.99 4.92 -11.10
CA SER A 57 -7.69 5.74 -10.09
C SER A 57 -9.00 5.12 -9.63
N GLN A 58 -9.56 5.65 -8.54
CA GLN A 58 -10.88 5.28 -8.02
C GLN A 58 -11.76 6.54 -7.86
N SER A 59 -11.67 7.49 -8.79
CA SER A 59 -12.32 8.80 -8.68
C SER A 59 -13.84 8.70 -8.56
N LYS A 60 -14.47 7.81 -9.33
CA LYS A 60 -15.92 7.53 -9.23
C LYS A 60 -16.29 7.04 -7.84
N TYR A 61 -15.58 6.03 -7.34
CA TYR A 61 -15.79 5.48 -6.00
C TYR A 61 -15.55 6.52 -4.90
N CYS A 62 -14.51 7.35 -5.04
CA CYS A 62 -14.21 8.43 -4.10
C CYS A 62 -15.38 9.43 -4.01
N ASN A 63 -15.96 9.83 -5.14
CA ASN A 63 -17.13 10.71 -5.17
C ASN A 63 -18.38 10.05 -4.53
N GLU A 64 -18.65 8.79 -4.86
CA GLU A 64 -19.75 8.03 -4.26
C GLU A 64 -19.58 7.86 -2.73
N LEU A 65 -18.35 7.64 -2.27
CA LEU A 65 -18.00 7.57 -0.85
C LEU A 65 -18.27 8.91 -0.16
N LEU A 66 -17.87 10.03 -0.76
CA LEU A 66 -18.15 11.37 -0.22
C LEU A 66 -19.66 11.63 -0.14
N LYS A 67 -20.43 11.27 -1.17
CA LYS A 67 -21.89 11.35 -1.18
C LYS A 67 -22.53 10.52 -0.08
N LYS A 68 -22.14 9.25 0.01
CA LYS A 68 -22.65 8.28 1.00
C LYS A 68 -22.52 8.78 2.44
N PHE A 69 -21.44 9.50 2.75
CA PHE A 69 -21.19 10.01 4.11
C PHE A 69 -21.48 11.51 4.29
N GLY A 70 -22.14 12.16 3.32
CA GLY A 70 -22.55 13.56 3.41
C GLY A 70 -21.40 14.57 3.40
N MET A 71 -20.34 14.28 2.65
CA MET A 71 -19.09 15.06 2.59
C MET A 71 -18.87 15.78 1.25
N GLU A 72 -19.85 15.79 0.34
CA GLU A 72 -19.71 16.44 -0.99
C GLU A 72 -19.50 17.96 -0.91
N GLY A 73 -20.16 18.63 0.05
CA GLY A 73 -20.08 20.08 0.29
C GLY A 73 -19.15 20.49 1.43
N CYS A 74 -18.29 19.58 1.91
CA CYS A 74 -17.39 19.91 3.02
C CYS A 74 -16.20 20.78 2.58
N LYS A 75 -15.65 21.58 3.50
CA LYS A 75 -14.39 22.29 3.27
C LYS A 75 -13.24 21.31 3.08
N GLU A 76 -12.41 21.55 2.08
CA GLU A 76 -11.25 20.73 1.77
C GLU A 76 -10.17 20.83 2.85
N ALA A 77 -9.39 19.76 2.99
CA ALA A 77 -8.20 19.72 3.84
C ALA A 77 -6.97 19.44 2.99
N ALA A 78 -5.85 20.13 3.26
CA ALA A 78 -4.61 19.94 2.50
C ALA A 78 -3.87 18.63 2.82
N THR A 79 -4.13 18.03 3.98
CA THR A 79 -3.47 16.79 4.41
C THR A 79 -4.47 15.80 5.01
N PRO A 80 -4.26 14.48 4.83
CA PRO A 80 -5.19 13.45 5.34
C PRO A 80 -5.24 13.43 6.87
N ILE A 81 -4.14 13.81 7.53
CA ILE A 81 -4.02 13.89 8.98
C ILE A 81 -3.31 15.18 9.41
N SER A 82 -3.63 15.70 10.60
CA SER A 82 -2.91 16.83 11.19
C SER A 82 -1.60 16.38 11.82
N ASN A 83 -0.54 17.20 11.75
CA ASN A 83 0.72 16.94 12.45
C ASN A 83 0.55 16.91 13.98
N THR A 84 -0.52 17.51 14.49
CA THR A 84 -0.90 17.51 15.91
C THR A 84 -1.94 16.45 16.26
N CYS A 85 -2.30 15.58 15.32
CA CYS A 85 -3.29 14.54 15.55
C CYS A 85 -2.73 13.50 16.53
N ASN A 86 -3.11 13.65 17.79
CA ASN A 86 -2.81 12.67 18.83
C ASN A 86 -4.09 11.90 19.14
N LEU A 87 -4.10 10.61 18.83
CA LEU A 87 -5.16 9.70 19.24
C LEU A 87 -4.76 9.10 20.59
N ASP A 88 -5.18 9.76 21.66
CA ASP A 88 -4.95 9.31 23.05
C ASP A 88 -6.06 8.36 23.53
N LEU A 89 -5.90 7.82 24.74
CA LEU A 89 -6.98 7.10 25.44
C LEU A 89 -8.16 8.05 25.67
N ASP A 90 -9.08 8.08 24.73
CA ASP A 90 -10.35 8.80 24.86
C ASP A 90 -11.32 7.96 25.71
N GLU A 91 -10.99 7.75 26.99
CA GLU A 91 -11.77 6.95 27.95
C GLU A 91 -13.10 7.62 28.33
N LYS A 92 -13.16 8.95 28.23
CA LYS A 92 -14.34 9.76 28.50
C LYS A 92 -15.08 10.20 27.22
N GLY A 93 -14.62 9.76 26.05
CA GLY A 93 -15.21 10.12 24.76
C GLY A 93 -16.60 9.51 24.58
N ILE A 94 -17.47 10.23 23.88
CA ILE A 94 -18.83 9.76 23.58
C ILE A 94 -18.73 8.63 22.56
N ALA A 95 -19.40 7.51 22.85
CA ALA A 95 -19.45 6.40 21.90
C ALA A 95 -20.01 6.86 20.56
N VAL A 96 -19.27 6.60 19.48
CA VAL A 96 -19.73 6.88 18.12
C VAL A 96 -20.59 5.71 17.66
N ASP A 97 -21.50 5.96 16.70
CA ASP A 97 -22.17 4.87 15.99
C ASP A 97 -21.13 3.97 15.33
N ASN A 98 -20.94 2.79 15.93
CA ASN A 98 -19.96 1.80 15.50
C ASN A 98 -20.22 1.29 14.08
N SER A 99 -21.48 1.18 13.69
CA SER A 99 -21.86 0.73 12.34
C SER A 99 -21.43 1.76 11.31
N LYS A 100 -21.78 3.03 11.55
CA LYS A 100 -21.37 4.14 10.69
C LYS A 100 -19.85 4.28 10.63
N TYR A 101 -19.16 4.23 11.77
CA TYR A 101 -17.70 4.35 11.83
C TYR A 101 -16.99 3.25 11.04
N ARG A 102 -17.35 1.98 11.31
CA ARG A 102 -16.79 0.82 10.60
C ARG A 102 -17.11 0.88 9.11
N GLY A 103 -18.30 1.36 8.74
CA GLY A 103 -18.69 1.60 7.35
C GLY A 103 -17.77 2.60 6.65
N ILE A 104 -17.40 3.71 7.31
CA ILE A 104 -16.45 4.68 6.76
C ILE A 104 -15.06 4.07 6.64
N ILE A 105 -14.54 3.45 7.70
CA ILE A 105 -13.19 2.83 7.69
C ILE A 105 -13.10 1.75 6.62
N GLY A 106 -14.09 0.86 6.51
CA GLY A 106 -14.12 -0.16 5.46
C GLY A 106 -14.09 0.43 4.05
N SER A 107 -14.84 1.52 3.84
CA SER A 107 -14.88 2.22 2.54
C SER A 107 -13.53 2.91 2.23
N LEU A 108 -12.89 3.49 3.25
CA LEU A 108 -11.56 4.09 3.13
C LEU A 108 -10.48 3.02 2.88
N LEU A 109 -10.54 1.88 3.56
CA LEU A 109 -9.62 0.75 3.35
C LEU A 109 -9.68 0.26 1.90
N TYR A 110 -10.88 0.15 1.32
CA TYR A 110 -11.01 -0.19 -0.09
C TYR A 110 -10.39 0.85 -1.03
N LEU A 111 -10.53 2.15 -0.71
CA LEU A 111 -9.91 3.23 -1.50
C LEU A 111 -8.36 3.25 -1.40
N THR A 112 -7.79 2.70 -0.33
CA THR A 112 -6.31 2.64 -0.19
C THR A 112 -5.62 1.81 -1.28
N ALA A 113 -6.37 1.02 -2.05
CA ALA A 113 -5.88 0.27 -3.20
C ALA A 113 -5.37 1.15 -4.35
N SER A 114 -5.83 2.41 -4.45
CA SER A 114 -5.29 3.41 -5.40
C SER A 114 -4.79 4.69 -4.71
N ARG A 115 -4.98 4.79 -3.38
CA ARG A 115 -4.66 5.96 -2.57
C ARG A 115 -3.69 5.61 -1.44
N PRO A 116 -2.40 5.35 -1.75
CA PRO A 116 -1.37 5.09 -0.74
C PRO A 116 -1.19 6.25 0.25
N ASP A 117 -1.46 7.47 -0.19
CA ASP A 117 -1.32 8.71 0.56
C ASP A 117 -2.24 8.81 1.79
N ILE A 118 -3.37 8.09 1.79
CA ILE A 118 -4.27 8.03 2.96
C ILE A 118 -4.04 6.80 3.84
N MET A 119 -3.24 5.81 3.39
CA MET A 119 -3.10 4.50 4.03
C MET A 119 -2.77 4.62 5.52
N PHE A 120 -1.75 5.41 5.87
CA PHE A 120 -1.34 5.61 7.26
C PHE A 120 -2.48 6.18 8.11
N ALA A 121 -3.15 7.24 7.64
CA ALA A 121 -4.21 7.89 8.38
C ALA A 121 -5.42 6.97 8.60
N VAL A 122 -5.76 6.15 7.60
CA VAL A 122 -6.84 5.15 7.70
C VAL A 122 -6.49 4.06 8.71
N CYS A 123 -5.29 3.48 8.62
CA CYS A 123 -4.82 2.44 9.55
C CYS A 123 -4.77 2.95 11.00
N LEU A 124 -4.33 4.19 11.20
CA LEU A 124 -4.31 4.82 12.51
C LEU A 124 -5.72 4.98 13.10
N CYS A 125 -6.72 5.23 12.25
CA CYS A 125 -8.13 5.32 12.63
C CYS A 125 -8.87 3.97 12.62
N ALA A 126 -8.21 2.82 12.48
CA ALA A 126 -8.94 1.56 12.36
C ALA A 126 -9.67 1.13 13.65
N ASN A 127 -9.30 1.68 14.81
CA ASN A 127 -9.93 1.38 16.10
C ASN A 127 -11.01 2.43 16.42
N PRO A 128 -12.29 2.10 16.66
CA PRO A 128 -13.36 3.10 16.79
C PRO A 128 -13.37 3.87 18.14
N LYS A 129 -13.24 5.21 18.11
CA LYS A 129 -13.52 6.17 19.22
C LYS A 129 -13.91 7.57 18.70
N GLU A 130 -14.47 8.46 19.54
CA GLU A 130 -14.98 9.79 19.14
C GLU A 130 -13.91 10.74 18.58
N SER A 131 -12.80 10.87 19.30
CA SER A 131 -11.58 11.57 18.84
C SER A 131 -11.17 11.12 17.44
N HIS A 132 -11.39 9.85 17.09
CA HIS A 132 -11.04 9.31 15.79
C HIS A 132 -12.05 9.69 14.69
N MET A 133 -13.30 10.00 15.02
CA MET A 133 -14.30 10.47 14.04
C MET A 133 -13.90 11.83 13.44
N LYS A 134 -13.26 12.72 14.23
CA LYS A 134 -12.71 13.99 13.72
C LYS A 134 -11.59 13.72 12.69
N CYS A 135 -10.72 12.75 12.96
CA CYS A 135 -9.66 12.35 12.05
C CYS A 135 -10.22 11.73 10.76
N VAL A 136 -11.18 10.81 10.88
CA VAL A 136 -11.86 10.20 9.73
C VAL A 136 -12.55 11.27 8.86
N LYS A 137 -13.26 12.23 9.47
CA LYS A 137 -13.85 13.36 8.72
C LYS A 137 -12.79 14.20 8.02
N ARG A 138 -11.61 14.37 8.60
CA ARG A 138 -10.49 15.07 7.94
C ARG A 138 -10.00 14.31 6.71
N ILE A 139 -9.87 12.98 6.78
CA ILE A 139 -9.51 12.15 5.62
C ILE A 139 -10.51 12.38 4.49
N LEU A 140 -11.82 12.40 4.79
CA LEU A 140 -12.87 12.69 3.81
C LEU A 140 -12.75 14.10 3.22
N LYS A 141 -12.44 15.12 4.04
CA LYS A 141 -12.18 16.49 3.56
C LYS A 141 -10.96 16.57 2.64
N TYR A 142 -9.92 15.78 2.92
CA TYR A 142 -8.74 15.70 2.06
C TYR A 142 -9.07 15.01 0.72
N LEU A 143 -9.83 13.91 0.77
CA LEU A 143 -10.32 13.22 -0.42
C LEU A 143 -11.17 14.14 -1.31
N LYS A 144 -11.98 15.03 -0.73
CA LYS A 144 -12.78 15.99 -1.48
C LYS A 144 -11.94 16.89 -2.40
N GLY A 145 -10.78 17.36 -1.94
CA GLY A 145 -9.85 18.16 -2.75
C GLY A 145 -8.94 17.32 -3.67
N THR A 146 -8.97 15.99 -3.55
CA THR A 146 -8.02 15.08 -4.23
C THR A 146 -8.72 13.90 -4.93
N THR A 147 -9.96 14.08 -5.39
CA THR A 147 -10.77 13.00 -6.00
C THR A 147 -10.15 12.42 -7.28
N ASN A 148 -9.39 13.23 -8.01
CA ASN A 148 -8.72 12.85 -9.26
C ASN A 148 -7.28 12.32 -9.06
N VAL A 149 -6.82 12.18 -7.81
CA VAL A 149 -5.51 11.59 -7.51
C VAL A 149 -5.57 10.09 -7.72
N GLY A 150 -4.53 9.55 -8.36
CA GLY A 150 -4.36 8.14 -8.64
C GLY A 150 -2.89 7.80 -8.86
N LEU A 151 -2.64 6.59 -9.35
CA LEU A 151 -1.32 6.04 -9.58
C LEU A 151 -0.93 6.20 -11.05
N TRP A 152 0.30 6.64 -11.28
CA TRP A 152 0.86 6.80 -12.62
C TRP A 152 1.95 5.76 -12.88
N TYR A 153 1.80 5.05 -14.00
CA TYR A 153 2.70 4.00 -14.47
C TYR A 153 3.29 4.44 -15.81
N PRO A 154 4.42 5.17 -15.82
CA PRO A 154 5.01 5.66 -17.04
C PRO A 154 5.55 4.53 -17.92
N LYS A 155 5.43 4.71 -19.24
CA LYS A 155 5.99 3.81 -20.24
C LYS A 155 7.48 4.08 -20.45
N GLY A 156 8.23 3.05 -20.84
CA GLY A 156 9.64 3.18 -21.26
C GLY A 156 10.64 3.27 -20.10
N VAL A 157 10.21 3.03 -18.86
CA VAL A 157 11.09 2.99 -17.70
C VAL A 157 11.73 1.60 -17.58
N SER A 158 13.03 1.56 -17.29
CA SER A 158 13.76 0.31 -17.07
C SER A 158 13.17 -0.46 -15.89
N LEU A 159 12.93 -1.74 -16.08
CA LEU A 159 12.40 -2.62 -15.05
C LEU A 159 13.43 -2.79 -13.92
N SER A 160 13.11 -2.28 -12.74
CA SER A 160 13.92 -2.42 -11.52
C SER A 160 12.99 -2.53 -10.33
N LEU A 161 13.32 -3.31 -9.31
CA LEU A 161 12.54 -3.36 -8.08
C LEU A 161 13.31 -2.63 -6.99
N ILE A 162 12.65 -1.76 -6.24
CA ILE A 162 13.23 -1.05 -5.09
C ILE A 162 12.19 -1.02 -3.98
N GLY A 163 12.58 -1.44 -2.77
CA GLY A 163 11.76 -1.27 -1.58
C GLY A 163 12.27 -0.14 -0.70
N TYR A 164 11.35 0.63 -0.16
CA TYR A 164 11.60 1.64 0.87
C TYR A 164 10.84 1.23 2.13
N LEU A 165 11.44 1.57 3.26
CA LEU A 165 10.84 1.35 4.56
C LEU A 165 11.01 2.60 5.42
N ASP A 166 10.07 2.76 6.33
CA ASP A 166 10.23 3.63 7.47
C ASP A 166 9.46 3.05 8.66
N SER A 167 9.76 3.54 9.85
CA SER A 167 8.94 3.29 11.02
C SER A 167 9.01 4.45 11.97
N ASP A 168 7.89 4.75 12.62
CA ASP A 168 7.92 5.57 13.82
C ASP A 168 8.61 4.82 14.99
N TYR A 169 8.79 5.51 16.12
CA TYR A 169 9.26 4.88 17.35
C TYR A 169 8.29 5.17 18.48
N ALA A 170 7.67 4.11 19.00
CA ALA A 170 6.66 4.19 20.03
C ALA A 170 5.53 5.18 19.71
N GLY A 171 5.14 5.26 18.42
CA GLY A 171 4.17 6.23 17.93
C GLY A 171 2.77 6.02 18.49
N CYS A 172 2.38 4.78 18.79
CA CYS A 172 1.12 4.54 19.47
C CYS A 172 1.23 4.87 20.97
N ARG A 173 0.55 5.91 21.43
CA ARG A 173 0.59 6.31 22.84
C ARG A 173 -0.07 5.30 23.79
N LEU A 174 -0.95 4.45 23.27
CA LEU A 174 -1.69 3.46 24.06
C LEU A 174 -0.81 2.32 24.55
N ASP A 175 -0.04 1.71 23.64
CA ASP A 175 0.76 0.51 23.92
C ASP A 175 2.23 0.67 23.54
N ARG A 176 2.64 1.88 23.16
CA ARG A 176 4.02 2.24 22.76
C ARG A 176 4.56 1.39 21.63
N LYS A 177 3.69 0.74 20.85
CA LYS A 177 4.10 0.02 19.64
C LYS A 177 4.32 0.99 18.49
N SER A 178 5.33 0.68 17.69
CA SER A 178 5.62 1.46 16.50
C SER A 178 4.70 1.11 15.33
N THR A 179 4.68 1.95 14.30
CA THR A 179 4.04 1.70 13.00
C THR A 179 5.12 1.59 11.92
N SER A 180 5.13 0.48 11.20
CA SER A 180 5.98 0.25 10.03
C SER A 180 5.27 0.69 8.75
N GLY A 181 5.92 1.53 7.96
CA GLY A 181 5.52 1.89 6.61
C GLY A 181 6.46 1.27 5.58
N THR A 182 5.93 0.76 4.48
CA THR A 182 6.74 0.31 3.33
C THR A 182 6.11 0.76 2.02
N CYS A 183 6.95 0.94 1.02
CA CYS A 183 6.52 1.11 -0.36
C CYS A 183 7.52 0.46 -1.33
N HIS A 184 7.02 -0.10 -2.42
CA HIS A 184 7.78 -0.86 -3.39
C HIS A 184 7.52 -0.32 -4.78
N LEU A 185 8.59 0.08 -5.45
CA LEU A 185 8.53 0.61 -6.81
C LEU A 185 9.04 -0.43 -7.80
N LEU A 186 8.32 -0.60 -8.89
CA LEU A 186 8.74 -1.31 -10.09
C LEU A 186 9.03 -0.29 -11.19
N GLY A 187 10.30 -0.13 -11.56
CA GLY A 187 10.77 1.05 -12.28
C GLY A 187 10.56 2.29 -11.41
N SER A 188 9.81 3.26 -11.94
CA SER A 188 9.36 4.43 -11.20
C SER A 188 7.93 4.33 -10.69
N ALA A 189 7.24 3.21 -10.93
CA ALA A 189 5.83 3.04 -10.61
C ALA A 189 5.65 2.38 -9.24
N LEU A 190 4.79 2.96 -8.40
CA LEU A 190 4.45 2.37 -7.11
C LEU A 190 3.47 1.19 -7.30
N VAL A 191 3.85 0.00 -6.82
CA VAL A 191 3.10 -1.25 -7.05
C VAL A 191 2.68 -1.96 -5.77
N SER A 192 3.31 -1.66 -4.63
CA SER A 192 2.92 -2.19 -3.33
C SER A 192 3.25 -1.20 -2.23
N TRP A 193 2.39 -1.13 -1.21
CA TRP A 193 2.57 -0.28 -0.03
C TRP A 193 1.75 -0.83 1.13
N HIS A 194 2.22 -0.60 2.35
CA HIS A 194 1.43 -0.87 3.54
C HIS A 194 1.83 0.02 4.71
N SER A 195 0.90 0.25 5.63
CA SER A 195 1.16 0.85 6.94
C SER A 195 0.61 -0.10 8.01
N LYS A 196 1.48 -0.59 8.91
CA LYS A 196 1.10 -1.62 9.87
C LYS A 196 1.70 -1.35 11.24
N LYS A 197 0.86 -1.38 12.27
CA LYS A 197 1.30 -1.37 13.66
C LYS A 197 2.10 -2.64 13.97
N GLN A 198 3.27 -2.48 14.55
CA GLN A 198 4.14 -3.57 14.95
C GLN A 198 3.48 -4.41 16.04
N ALA A 199 3.74 -5.72 16.04
CA ALA A 199 3.15 -6.63 17.02
C ALA A 199 3.76 -6.45 18.43
N CYS A 200 5.05 -6.11 18.48
CA CYS A 200 5.82 -5.90 19.70
C CYS A 200 6.20 -4.43 19.86
N VAL A 201 6.50 -4.04 21.10
CA VAL A 201 7.13 -2.75 21.41
C VAL A 201 8.63 -2.85 21.08
N ALA A 202 9.11 -1.97 20.22
CA ALA A 202 10.54 -1.83 19.97
C ALA A 202 11.19 -1.03 21.11
N LEU A 203 12.37 -1.45 21.55
CA LEU A 203 13.13 -0.77 22.61
C LEU A 203 14.03 0.34 22.06
N SER A 204 14.21 0.43 20.75
CA SER A 204 14.94 1.52 20.08
C SER A 204 14.37 1.85 18.70
N THR A 205 14.69 3.04 18.19
CA THR A 205 14.41 3.44 16.80
C THR A 205 15.04 2.47 15.81
N THR A 206 16.25 2.01 16.09
CA THR A 206 16.96 1.01 15.30
C THR A 206 16.19 -0.31 15.23
N GLU A 207 15.67 -0.80 16.34
CA GLU A 207 14.88 -2.03 16.38
C GLU A 207 13.56 -1.89 15.60
N ALA A 208 12.85 -0.76 15.78
CA ALA A 208 11.62 -0.49 15.03
C ALA A 208 11.88 -0.51 13.52
N LYS A 209 12.95 0.15 13.05
CA LYS A 209 13.33 0.17 11.64
C LYS A 209 13.80 -1.18 11.13
N TYR A 210 14.47 -1.95 11.97
CA TYR A 210 14.88 -3.32 11.64
C TYR A 210 13.66 -4.26 11.48
N ILE A 211 12.61 -4.10 12.29
CA ILE A 211 11.34 -4.82 12.12
C ILE A 211 10.66 -4.43 10.80
N ALA A 212 10.61 -3.13 10.49
CA ALA A 212 10.07 -2.65 9.21
C ALA A 212 10.86 -3.18 8.00
N ALA A 213 12.18 -3.28 8.11
CA ALA A 213 13.04 -3.92 7.12
C ALA A 213 12.70 -5.39 6.90
N GLY A 214 12.38 -6.14 7.95
CA GLY A 214 11.98 -7.54 7.81
C GLY A 214 10.72 -7.68 6.97
N SER A 215 9.70 -6.87 7.25
CA SER A 215 8.46 -6.86 6.46
C SER A 215 8.68 -6.41 5.02
N CYS A 216 9.48 -5.35 4.81
CA CYS A 216 9.77 -4.85 3.46
C CYS A 216 10.53 -5.89 2.63
N CYS A 217 11.52 -6.56 3.22
CA CYS A 217 12.30 -7.63 2.60
C CYS A 217 11.42 -8.83 2.21
N ALA A 218 10.53 -9.28 3.11
CA ALA A 218 9.60 -10.37 2.80
C ALA A 218 8.73 -10.06 1.58
N GLN A 219 8.21 -8.83 1.49
CA GLN A 219 7.42 -8.39 0.34
C GLN A 219 8.26 -8.34 -0.95
N ILE A 220 9.50 -7.86 -0.88
CA ILE A 220 10.44 -7.87 -2.02
C ILE A 220 10.68 -9.29 -2.52
N LEU A 221 10.89 -10.26 -1.63
CA LEU A 221 11.15 -11.65 -2.01
C LEU A 221 9.95 -12.27 -2.72
N TRP A 222 8.74 -12.01 -2.22
CA TRP A 222 7.51 -12.41 -2.87
C TRP A 222 7.39 -11.80 -4.28
N MET A 223 7.63 -10.49 -4.41
CA MET A 223 7.61 -9.79 -5.71
C MET A 223 8.69 -10.30 -6.67
N LYS A 224 9.89 -10.61 -6.16
CA LYS A 224 10.99 -11.20 -6.95
C LYS A 224 10.58 -12.54 -7.53
N GLN A 225 9.92 -13.39 -6.74
CA GLN A 225 9.42 -14.66 -7.23
C GLN A 225 8.33 -14.46 -8.29
N GLN A 226 7.37 -13.57 -8.05
CA GLN A 226 6.33 -13.25 -9.02
C GLN A 226 6.90 -12.74 -10.36
N LEU A 227 7.97 -11.92 -10.31
CA LEU A 227 8.66 -11.44 -11.50
C LEU A 227 9.39 -12.55 -12.25
N ARG A 228 9.97 -13.52 -11.53
CA ARG A 228 10.57 -14.72 -12.15
C ARG A 228 9.54 -15.54 -12.90
N ASP A 229 8.33 -15.68 -12.35
CA ASP A 229 7.23 -16.37 -13.02
C ASP A 229 6.80 -15.64 -14.31
N TYR A 230 6.99 -14.32 -14.38
CA TYR A 230 6.84 -13.52 -15.60
C TYR A 230 8.06 -13.53 -16.53
N GLY A 231 9.09 -14.33 -16.24
CA GLY A 231 10.31 -14.42 -17.04
C GLY A 231 11.30 -13.27 -16.81
N THR A 232 11.14 -12.48 -15.74
CA THR A 232 12.07 -11.42 -15.36
C THR A 232 12.93 -11.87 -14.18
N GLU A 233 14.24 -11.89 -14.37
CA GLU A 233 15.18 -12.12 -13.27
C GLU A 233 15.80 -10.82 -12.75
N LEU A 234 15.63 -10.58 -11.45
CA LEU A 234 16.28 -9.48 -10.72
C LEU A 234 17.24 -10.05 -9.67
N ASN A 235 18.53 -9.78 -9.82
CA ASN A 235 19.55 -10.32 -8.94
C ASN A 235 19.63 -9.54 -7.61
N LYS A 236 20.02 -8.26 -7.69
CA LYS A 236 20.22 -7.38 -6.54
C LYS A 236 19.09 -6.35 -6.48
N ILE A 237 18.29 -6.41 -5.41
CA ILE A 237 17.15 -5.54 -5.21
C ILE A 237 17.47 -4.59 -4.04
N PRO A 238 17.59 -3.27 -4.28
CA PRO A 238 17.86 -2.33 -3.20
C PRO A 238 16.72 -2.25 -2.19
N LEU A 239 17.07 -2.38 -0.91
CA LEU A 239 16.21 -2.06 0.23
C LEU A 239 16.72 -0.77 0.88
N ARG A 240 15.92 0.29 0.83
CA ARG A 240 16.29 1.64 1.30
C ARG A 240 15.81 1.85 2.73
N CYS A 241 16.78 2.11 3.62
CA CYS A 241 16.59 2.52 5.00
C CYS A 241 17.48 3.74 5.28
N ASP A 242 17.00 4.68 6.06
CA ASP A 242 17.71 5.90 6.49
C ASP A 242 18.46 5.72 7.83
N ASN A 243 18.29 4.58 8.51
CA ASN A 243 18.93 4.32 9.81
C ASN A 243 20.21 3.49 9.66
N THR A 244 21.34 4.16 9.80
CA THR A 244 22.67 3.55 9.67
C THR A 244 22.89 2.40 10.66
N SER A 245 22.38 2.50 11.89
CA SER A 245 22.49 1.42 12.88
C SER A 245 21.72 0.17 12.47
N ALA A 246 20.53 0.32 11.90
CA ALA A 246 19.72 -0.80 11.38
C ALA A 246 20.41 -1.46 10.18
N ILE A 247 21.02 -0.67 9.29
CA ILE A 247 21.85 -1.18 8.18
C ILE A 247 23.08 -1.93 8.69
N ASN A 248 23.76 -1.40 9.71
CA ASN A 248 24.94 -2.06 10.25
C ASN A 248 24.59 -3.39 10.94
N LEU A 249 23.38 -3.51 11.52
CA LEU A 249 22.89 -4.75 12.11
C LEU A 249 22.63 -5.87 11.10
N THR A 250 22.38 -5.54 9.83
CA THR A 250 22.25 -6.55 8.77
C THR A 250 23.62 -7.03 8.28
N LYS A 251 24.64 -6.16 8.28
CA LYS A 251 25.98 -6.45 7.75
C LYS A 251 26.94 -7.14 8.73
N ASN A 252 26.84 -6.86 10.03
CA ASN A 252 27.83 -7.33 11.01
C ASN A 252 27.37 -8.55 11.82
N PRO A 253 28.07 -9.70 11.73
CA PRO A 253 27.81 -10.88 12.56
C PRO A 253 28.34 -10.72 14.01
N ILE A 254 29.34 -9.84 14.22
CA ILE A 254 29.95 -9.56 15.52
C ILE A 254 29.07 -8.57 16.28
N LEU A 255 28.33 -9.10 17.25
CA LEU A 255 27.32 -8.41 18.04
C LEU A 255 27.96 -7.65 19.21
N HIS A 256 27.55 -6.40 19.43
CA HIS A 256 27.62 -5.80 20.75
C HIS A 256 26.62 -6.50 21.68
N SER A 257 27.00 -6.73 22.94
CA SER A 257 26.19 -7.41 23.97
C SER A 257 24.77 -6.85 24.14
N ARG A 258 24.53 -5.60 23.74
CA ARG A 258 23.26 -4.87 23.86
C ARG A 258 22.17 -5.25 22.86
N THR A 259 22.43 -6.05 21.82
CA THR A 259 21.43 -6.39 20.78
C THR A 259 21.02 -7.87 20.74
N LYS A 260 21.42 -8.64 21.77
CA LYS A 260 21.14 -10.08 21.87
C LYS A 260 19.64 -10.43 21.83
N TYR A 261 18.77 -9.54 22.31
CA TYR A 261 17.32 -9.74 22.31
C TYR A 261 16.68 -9.55 20.92
N ILE A 262 17.28 -8.71 20.06
CA ILE A 262 16.89 -8.53 18.65
C ILE A 262 17.23 -9.79 17.84
N LYS A 263 18.35 -10.45 18.18
CA LYS A 263 18.87 -11.67 17.51
C LYS A 263 17.87 -12.83 17.47
N ILE A 264 17.16 -13.08 18.57
CA ILE A 264 16.25 -14.23 18.68
C ILE A 264 14.96 -13.97 17.90
N ARG A 265 14.48 -12.73 17.86
CA ARG A 265 13.19 -12.40 17.24
C ARG A 265 13.28 -12.11 15.74
N HIS A 266 14.41 -11.62 15.22
CA HIS A 266 14.47 -11.06 13.88
C HIS A 266 15.76 -11.46 13.12
N HIS A 267 15.94 -12.75 12.83
CA HIS A 267 17.08 -13.24 12.02
C HIS A 267 16.86 -13.12 10.50
N PHE A 268 15.60 -13.13 10.06
CA PHE A 268 15.18 -13.23 8.66
C PHE A 268 15.95 -12.35 7.67
N LEU A 269 16.18 -11.07 7.99
CA LEU A 269 16.87 -10.13 7.09
C LEU A 269 18.30 -10.54 6.76
N ARG A 270 19.01 -11.17 7.69
CA ARG A 270 20.44 -11.50 7.53
C ARG A 270 20.65 -12.60 6.51
N ASP A 271 19.68 -13.49 6.36
CA ASP A 271 19.76 -14.59 5.41
C ASP A 271 19.50 -14.12 3.95
N HIS A 272 19.10 -12.85 3.77
CA HIS A 272 18.66 -12.28 2.49
C HIS A 272 19.41 -10.99 2.09
N VAL A 273 20.42 -10.57 2.86
CA VAL A 273 21.31 -9.41 2.58
C VAL A 273 22.70 -9.92 2.26
#